data_AF-A0A7G7WNC9-F1
#
_entry.id   AF-A0A7G7WNC9-F1
#
_cell.length_a   1.000
_cell.length_b   1.000
_cell.length_c   1.000
_cell.angle_alpha   90.00
_cell.angle_beta   90.00
_cell.angle_gamma   90.00
#
_symmetry.space_group_name_H-M   'P 1'
#
loop_
_entity.id
_entity.type
_entity.pdbx_description
1 polymer ?
#
loop_
_entity_poly.entity_id
_entity_poly.type
_entity_poly.pdbx_seq_one_letter_code
_entity_poly.pdbx_strand_id
1 'polypeptide(L)'
;MVTINVTWYKLFKNVSHTIYFVLLAFLYLEIPYIWNNSDQIIKIVNMIPTFTVLALKICICRSESIADLICEMVAMEENIKASGDKKILGIYKKYTKRGRYIQLYNIIVNTTVAVSYITPYIFKYLIIYPFKEHGIGDERKLPYHMWMPFNKADHYLTAFAANLYLLTTTIVYYFAAPVLIIILLLYTSFRLKVLGYILKNIKKYENKVRENQKDDTVEA
;
A
#
# COMPACT_ATOMS: atom_id res chain seq x y z
N MET A 1 18.74 1.50 -13.32
CA MET A 1 18.12 2.42 -12.34
C MET A 1 17.00 3.13 -13.08
N VAL A 2 15.73 2.82 -12.80
CA VAL A 2 14.61 3.47 -13.51
C VAL A 2 14.39 4.82 -12.85
N THR A 3 14.80 5.91 -13.51
CA THR A 3 14.49 7.27 -13.07
C THR A 3 13.01 7.55 -13.34
N ILE A 4 12.16 7.16 -12.41
CA ILE A 4 10.76 7.56 -12.42
C ILE A 4 10.75 9.09 -12.32
N ASN A 5 10.19 9.75 -13.33
CA ASN A 5 10.04 11.20 -13.31
C ASN A 5 9.16 11.58 -12.12
N VAL A 6 9.75 12.31 -11.16
CA VAL A 6 9.12 12.67 -9.88
C VAL A 6 7.82 13.43 -10.09
N THR A 7 7.72 14.23 -11.15
CA THR A 7 6.50 14.99 -11.51
C THR A 7 5.37 14.05 -11.91
N TRP A 8 5.65 13.06 -12.76
CA TRP A 8 4.67 12.06 -13.19
C TRP A 8 4.19 11.21 -12.02
N TYR A 9 5.08 10.83 -11.11
CA TYR A 9 4.71 10.12 -9.88
C TYR A 9 3.77 10.94 -8.99
N LYS A 10 4.09 12.22 -8.75
CA LYS A 10 3.24 13.12 -7.94
C LYS A 10 1.87 13.31 -8.57
N LEU A 11 1.81 13.50 -9.89
CA LEU A 11 0.55 13.64 -10.62
C LEU A 11 -0.29 12.36 -10.53
N PHE A 12 0.29 11.21 -10.89
CA PHE A 12 -0.39 9.91 -10.82
C PHE A 12 -0.90 9.63 -9.42
N LYS A 13 -0.07 9.87 -8.39
CA LYS A 13 -0.46 9.77 -6.99
C LYS A 13 -1.72 10.61 -6.73
N ASN A 14 -1.68 11.92 -6.97
CA ASN A 14 -2.81 12.79 -6.65
C ASN A 14 -4.09 12.39 -7.41
N VAL A 15 -3.98 12.07 -8.70
CA VAL A 15 -5.11 11.65 -9.54
C VAL A 15 -5.73 10.35 -9.02
N SER A 16 -4.92 9.31 -8.76
CA SER A 16 -5.43 8.02 -8.28
C SER A 16 -6.14 8.14 -6.93
N HIS A 17 -5.65 8.99 -6.03
CA HIS A 17 -6.30 9.25 -4.75
C HIS A 17 -7.61 10.00 -4.92
N THR A 18 -7.65 11.05 -5.76
CA THR A 18 -8.89 11.77 -6.05
C THR A 18 -9.95 10.84 -6.61
N ILE A 19 -9.59 9.98 -7.57
CA ILE A 19 -10.50 8.97 -8.13
C ILE A 19 -11.02 8.03 -7.03
N TYR A 20 -10.13 7.55 -6.15
CA TYR A 20 -10.53 6.69 -5.03
C TYR A 20 -11.54 7.38 -4.09
N PHE A 21 -11.31 8.64 -3.70
CA PHE A 21 -12.23 9.39 -2.84
C PHE A 21 -13.57 9.68 -3.53
N VAL A 22 -13.58 9.94 -4.84
CA VAL A 22 -14.83 10.11 -5.61
C VAL A 22 -15.63 8.81 -5.63
N LEU A 23 -14.98 7.68 -5.92
CA LEU A 23 -15.64 6.36 -5.91
C LEU A 23 -16.13 5.96 -4.51
N LEU A 24 -15.40 6.37 -3.47
CA LEU A 24 -15.83 6.20 -2.10
C LEU A 24 -17.07 7.05 -1.79
N ALA A 25 -17.12 8.31 -2.24
CA ALA A 25 -18.30 9.16 -2.08
C ALA A 25 -19.53 8.53 -2.76
N PHE A 26 -19.35 7.93 -3.95
CA PHE A 26 -20.40 7.19 -4.64
C PHE A 26 -20.93 5.98 -3.86
N LEU A 27 -20.10 5.34 -3.04
CA LEU A 27 -20.54 4.28 -2.12
C LEU A 27 -21.43 4.84 -1.01
N TYR A 28 -21.08 6.00 -0.44
CA TYR A 28 -21.91 6.66 0.60
C TYR A 28 -23.23 7.18 0.04
N LEU A 29 -23.24 7.68 -1.20
CA LEU A 29 -24.45 8.16 -1.87
C LEU A 29 -25.44 7.04 -2.22
N GLU A 30 -25.02 5.77 -2.23
CA GLU A 30 -25.92 4.64 -2.46
C GLU A 30 -26.84 4.38 -1.26
N ILE A 31 -26.44 4.76 -0.03
CA ILE A 31 -27.20 4.53 1.21
C ILE A 31 -28.67 5.00 1.11
N PRO A 32 -28.98 6.25 0.73
CA PRO A 32 -30.37 6.70 0.60
C PRO A 32 -31.15 5.95 -0.48
N TYR A 33 -30.47 5.46 -1.53
CA TYR A 33 -31.12 4.75 -2.65
C TYR A 33 -31.56 3.34 -2.26
N ILE A 34 -30.79 2.66 -1.41
CA ILE A 34 -31.06 1.28 -0.99
C ILE A 34 -31.80 1.17 0.36
N TRP A 35 -32.28 2.28 0.92
CA TRP A 35 -32.90 2.34 2.26
C TRP A 35 -34.06 1.35 2.49
N ASN A 36 -34.74 0.94 1.41
CA ASN A 36 -35.86 0.00 1.48
C ASN A 36 -35.43 -1.48 1.32
N ASN A 37 -34.14 -1.78 1.10
CA ASN A 37 -33.63 -3.14 0.89
C ASN A 37 -32.67 -3.56 2.02
N SER A 38 -33.22 -4.23 3.04
CA SER A 38 -32.49 -4.63 4.25
C SER A 38 -31.20 -5.41 3.96
N ASP A 39 -31.23 -6.33 2.99
CA ASP A 39 -30.10 -7.19 2.66
C ASP A 39 -28.94 -6.42 2.00
N GLN A 40 -29.28 -5.41 1.19
CA GLN A 40 -28.28 -4.54 0.58
C GLN A 40 -27.70 -3.57 1.60
N ILE A 41 -28.53 -3.05 2.51
CA ILE A 41 -28.08 -2.14 3.57
C ILE A 41 -27.05 -2.81 4.45
N ILE A 42 -27.29 -4.04 4.90
CA ILE A 42 -26.35 -4.78 5.75
C ILE A 42 -24.99 -4.92 5.06
N LYS A 43 -24.97 -5.20 3.75
CA LYS A 43 -23.72 -5.31 2.98
C LYS A 43 -22.97 -3.97 2.91
N ILE A 44 -23.67 -2.88 2.57
CA ILE A 44 -23.04 -1.55 2.46
C ILE A 44 -22.57 -1.06 3.83
N VAL A 45 -23.37 -1.23 4.87
CA VAL A 45 -23.03 -0.84 6.25
C VAL A 45 -21.79 -1.59 6.75
N ASN A 46 -21.61 -2.86 6.40
CA ASN A 46 -20.38 -3.60 6.75
C ASN A 46 -19.15 -3.12 5.96
N MET A 47 -19.35 -2.61 4.74
CA MET A 47 -18.26 -2.10 3.90
C MET A 47 -17.78 -0.72 4.35
N ILE A 48 -18.69 0.17 4.73
CA ILE A 48 -18.39 1.57 5.09
C ILE A 48 -17.26 1.71 6.12
N PRO A 49 -17.26 1.00 7.27
CA PRO A 49 -16.16 1.08 8.23
C PRO A 49 -14.82 0.70 7.62
N THR A 50 -14.80 -0.33 6.76
CA THR A 50 -13.57 -0.80 6.10
C THR A 50 -13.01 0.27 5.19
N PHE A 51 -13.85 0.90 4.36
CA PHE A 51 -13.42 1.99 3.49
C PHE A 51 -13.06 3.27 4.25
N THR A 52 -13.75 3.58 5.35
CA THR A 52 -13.42 4.70 6.25
C THR A 52 -12.05 4.53 6.87
N VAL A 53 -11.78 3.36 7.45
CA VAL A 53 -10.48 3.03 8.05
C VAL A 53 -9.39 3.07 6.99
N LEU A 54 -9.69 2.65 5.76
CA LEU A 54 -8.74 2.71 4.67
C LEU A 54 -8.43 4.15 4.25
N ALA A 55 -9.44 5.01 4.13
CA ALA A 55 -9.25 6.44 3.86
C ALA A 55 -8.38 7.10 4.94
N LEU A 56 -8.60 6.76 6.21
CA LEU A 56 -7.77 7.23 7.31
C LEU A 56 -6.32 6.75 7.17
N LYS A 57 -6.11 5.46 6.87
CA LYS A 57 -4.76 4.89 6.63
C LYS A 57 -4.03 5.60 5.49
N ILE A 58 -4.72 5.92 4.41
CA ILE A 58 -4.19 6.67 3.27
C ILE A 58 -3.74 8.07 3.71
N CYS A 59 -4.58 8.78 4.47
CA CYS A 59 -4.24 10.11 5.00
C CYS A 59 -3.01 10.06 5.91
N ILE A 60 -2.93 9.06 6.81
CA ILE A 60 -1.76 8.86 7.67
C ILE A 60 -0.51 8.59 6.82
N CYS A 61 -0.58 7.65 5.87
CA CYS A 61 0.53 7.31 4.97
C CYS A 61 0.99 8.47 4.08
N ARG A 62 0.15 9.49 3.90
CA ARG A 62 0.47 10.72 3.16
C ARG A 62 1.19 11.77 4.02
N SER A 63 1.19 11.64 5.34
CA SER A 63 1.84 12.60 6.23
C SER A 63 3.32 12.81 5.87
N GLU A 64 3.76 14.06 5.98
CA GLU A 64 5.16 14.44 5.78
C GLU A 64 6.08 13.66 6.73
N SER A 65 5.62 13.40 7.95
CA SER A 65 6.34 12.59 8.94
C SER A 65 6.73 11.20 8.43
N ILE A 66 5.85 10.52 7.68
CA ILE A 66 6.19 9.21 7.09
C ILE A 66 7.16 9.37 5.92
N ALA A 67 7.03 10.42 5.13
CA ALA A 67 7.97 10.71 4.04
C ALA A 67 9.38 11.01 4.57
N ASP A 68 9.48 11.81 5.63
CA ASP A 68 10.74 12.16 6.30
C ASP A 68 11.40 10.92 6.88
N LEU A 69 10.63 10.06 7.57
CA LEU A 69 11.13 8.78 8.08
C LEU A 69 11.69 7.89 6.97
N ILE A 70 11.05 7.84 5.80
CA ILE A 70 11.56 7.07 4.66
C ILE A 70 12.86 7.69 4.12
N CYS A 71 12.94 9.02 4.04
CA CYS A 71 14.17 9.71 3.62
C CYS A 71 15.33 9.45 4.59
N GLU A 72 15.08 9.50 5.89
CA GLU A 72 16.05 9.13 6.93
C GLU A 72 16.51 7.68 6.80
N MET A 73 15.59 6.75 6.50
CA MET A 73 15.91 5.35 6.25
C MET A 73 16.89 5.18 5.09
N VAL A 74 16.65 5.90 3.99
CA VAL A 74 17.51 5.86 2.80
C VAL A 74 18.89 6.44 3.11
N ALA A 75 18.95 7.62 3.74
CA ALA A 75 20.22 8.25 4.12
C ALA A 75 21.03 7.36 5.08
N MET A 76 20.37 6.70 6.04
CA MET A 76 21.04 5.76 6.93
C MET A 76 21.57 4.54 6.17
N GLU A 77 20.84 4.02 5.20
CA GLU A 77 21.28 2.89 4.38
C GLU A 77 22.55 3.23 3.58
N GLU A 78 22.64 4.45 3.05
CA GLU A 78 23.84 4.96 2.37
C GLU A 78 25.02 5.05 3.34
N ASN A 79 24.81 5.62 4.53
CA ASN A 79 25.83 5.72 5.58
C ASN A 79 26.35 4.34 6.02
N ILE A 80 25.47 3.35 6.16
CA ILE A 80 25.87 1.97 6.51
C ILE A 80 26.74 1.36 5.42
N LYS A 81 26.39 1.55 4.14
CA LYS A 81 27.18 1.07 3.01
C LYS A 81 28.55 1.74 2.97
N ALA A 82 28.62 3.05 3.23
CA ALA A 82 29.86 3.81 3.28
C ALA A 82 30.76 3.44 4.47
N SER A 83 30.19 3.04 5.62
CA SER A 83 30.95 2.77 6.85
C SER A 83 31.99 1.64 6.76
N GLY A 84 31.82 0.70 5.83
CA GLY A 84 32.69 -0.46 5.66
C GLY A 84 32.66 -1.51 6.80
N ASP A 85 31.89 -1.30 7.89
CA ASP A 85 31.82 -2.26 8.99
C ASP A 85 30.99 -3.50 8.59
N LYS A 86 31.70 -4.61 8.34
CA LYS A 86 31.12 -5.90 7.96
C LYS A 86 30.09 -6.42 8.97
N LYS A 87 30.23 -6.14 10.27
CA LYS A 87 29.26 -6.58 11.29
C LYS A 87 27.97 -5.77 11.24
N ILE A 88 28.05 -4.43 11.12
CA ILE A 88 26.87 -3.58 10.92
C ILE A 88 26.16 -3.97 9.62
N LEU A 89 26.91 -4.15 8.54
CA LEU A 89 26.38 -4.60 7.25
C LEU A 89 25.71 -5.99 7.36
N GLY A 90 26.27 -6.89 8.16
CA GLY A 90 25.67 -8.21 8.45
C GLY A 90 24.33 -8.11 9.19
N ILE A 91 24.24 -7.22 10.18
CA ILE A 91 22.98 -6.93 10.87
C ILE A 91 21.97 -6.34 9.88
N TYR A 92 22.37 -5.34 9.09
CA TYR A 92 21.52 -4.72 8.08
C TYR A 92 20.97 -5.76 7.09
N LYS A 93 21.84 -6.59 6.48
CA LYS A 93 21.43 -7.64 5.54
C LYS A 93 20.40 -8.61 6.15
N LYS A 94 20.55 -8.97 7.42
CA LYS A 94 19.59 -9.84 8.13
C LYS A 94 18.20 -9.20 8.22
N TYR A 95 18.13 -7.91 8.54
CA TYR A 95 16.86 -7.18 8.65
C TYR A 95 16.23 -6.92 7.28
N THR A 96 17.02 -6.53 6.28
CA THR A 96 16.55 -6.34 4.90
C THR A 96 16.01 -7.66 4.32
N LYS A 97 16.68 -8.79 4.57
CA LYS A 97 16.19 -10.11 4.15
C LYS A 97 14.84 -10.43 4.80
N ARG A 98 14.68 -10.18 6.10
CA ARG A 98 13.41 -10.37 6.81
C ARG A 98 12.31 -9.45 6.26
N GLY A 99 12.61 -8.18 6.00
CA GLY A 99 11.68 -7.23 5.38
C GLY A 99 11.20 -7.71 4.00
N ARG A 100 12.12 -8.20 3.15
CA ARG A 100 11.78 -8.76 1.83
C ARG A 100 10.84 -9.97 1.92
N TYR A 101 11.04 -10.87 2.89
CA TYR A 101 10.12 -12.00 3.07
C TYR A 101 8.71 -11.54 3.44
N ILE A 102 8.58 -10.54 4.31
CA ILE A 102 7.28 -9.97 4.70
C ILE A 102 6.60 -9.31 3.50
N GLN A 103 7.35 -8.57 2.69
CA GLN A 103 6.84 -7.95 1.46
C GLN A 103 6.37 -9.01 0.46
N LEU A 104 7.18 -10.04 0.18
CA LEU A 104 6.83 -11.12 -0.74
C LEU A 104 5.60 -11.90 -0.26
N TYR A 105 5.54 -12.25 1.02
CA TYR A 105 4.37 -12.88 1.62
C TYR A 105 3.12 -12.03 1.44
N ASN A 106 3.21 -10.72 1.67
CA ASN A 106 2.09 -9.81 1.48
C ASN A 106 1.64 -9.71 0.02
N ILE A 107 2.58 -9.65 -0.94
CA ILE A 107 2.27 -9.65 -2.38
C ILE A 107 1.52 -10.93 -2.77
N ILE A 108 1.96 -12.09 -2.29
CA ILE A 108 1.31 -13.37 -2.56
C ILE A 108 -0.11 -13.38 -1.99
N VAL A 109 -0.29 -13.04 -0.71
CA VAL A 109 -1.60 -13.01 -0.06
C VAL A 109 -2.54 -12.02 -0.76
N ASN A 110 -2.06 -10.82 -1.06
CA ASN A 110 -2.83 -9.79 -1.76
C ASN A 110 -3.28 -10.28 -3.14
N THR A 111 -2.36 -10.85 -3.93
CA THR A 111 -2.67 -11.39 -5.27
C THR A 111 -3.71 -12.50 -5.18
N THR A 112 -3.55 -13.43 -4.23
CA THR A 112 -4.51 -14.53 -4.01
C THR A 112 -5.90 -14.01 -3.64
N VAL A 113 -5.99 -13.00 -2.75
CA VAL A 113 -7.26 -12.39 -2.35
C VAL A 113 -7.91 -11.63 -3.50
N ALA A 114 -7.13 -10.87 -4.28
CA ALA A 114 -7.64 -10.15 -5.43
C ALA A 114 -8.19 -11.12 -6.49
N VAL A 115 -7.43 -12.16 -6.83
CA VAL A 115 -7.85 -13.17 -7.82
C VAL A 115 -9.08 -13.92 -7.32
N SER A 116 -9.13 -14.36 -6.06
CA SER A 116 -10.27 -15.12 -5.54
C SER A 116 -11.56 -14.30 -5.53
N TYR A 117 -11.47 -12.98 -5.29
CA TYR A 117 -12.64 -12.10 -5.30
C TYR A 117 -13.10 -11.73 -6.71
N ILE A 118 -12.17 -11.51 -7.66
CA ILE A 118 -12.47 -11.07 -9.03
C ILE A 118 -12.95 -12.24 -9.91
N THR A 119 -12.38 -13.43 -9.74
CA THR A 119 -12.62 -14.61 -10.60
C THR A 119 -14.11 -14.95 -10.76
N PRO A 120 -14.95 -14.99 -9.71
CA PRO A 120 -16.37 -15.32 -9.86
C PRO A 120 -17.14 -14.34 -10.75
N TYR A 121 -16.77 -13.05 -10.76
CA TYR A 121 -17.43 -12.04 -11.56
C TYR A 121 -17.00 -12.10 -13.02
N ILE A 122 -15.70 -12.32 -13.27
CA ILE A 122 -15.19 -12.53 -14.63
C ILE A 122 -15.79 -13.81 -15.22
N PHE A 123 -15.83 -14.90 -14.46
CA PHE A 123 -16.39 -16.18 -14.91
C PHE A 123 -17.88 -16.04 -15.25
N LYS A 124 -18.67 -15.37 -14.40
CA LYS A 124 -20.07 -15.04 -14.69
C LYS A 124 -20.18 -14.22 -15.98
N TYR A 125 -19.37 -13.16 -16.13
CA TYR A 125 -19.37 -12.29 -17.30
C TYR A 125 -19.06 -13.03 -18.61
N LEU A 126 -17.99 -13.83 -18.64
CA LEU A 126 -17.48 -14.47 -19.85
C LEU A 126 -18.20 -15.76 -20.25
N ILE A 127 -18.74 -16.53 -19.30
CA ILE A 127 -19.25 -17.88 -19.57
C ILE A 127 -20.76 -17.96 -19.45
N ILE A 128 -21.39 -17.19 -18.56
CA ILE A 128 -22.84 -17.34 -18.30
C ILE A 128 -23.66 -16.36 -19.14
N TYR A 129 -23.22 -15.11 -19.29
CA TYR A 129 -23.99 -14.12 -20.04
C TYR A 129 -24.01 -14.30 -21.57
N PRO A 130 -22.95 -14.71 -22.27
CA PRO A 130 -23.04 -14.89 -23.72
C PRO A 130 -23.86 -16.11 -24.13
N PHE A 131 -24.12 -17.05 -23.21
CA PHE A 131 -24.94 -18.25 -23.47
C PHE A 131 -26.41 -18.08 -23.08
N LYS A 132 -26.79 -17.01 -22.36
CA LYS A 132 -28.20 -16.64 -22.12
C LYS A 132 -28.71 -15.76 -23.27
N GLU A 133 -28.90 -16.35 -24.44
CA GLU A 133 -29.48 -15.64 -25.60
C GLU A 133 -30.97 -15.30 -25.46
N HIS A 134 -31.71 -15.86 -24.51
CA HIS A 134 -33.17 -15.73 -24.50
C HIS A 134 -33.70 -15.50 -23.09
N GLY A 135 -34.12 -14.26 -22.83
CA GLY A 135 -35.08 -13.84 -21.79
C GLY A 135 -34.96 -14.49 -20.41
N ILE A 136 -34.33 -13.80 -19.46
CA ILE A 136 -34.77 -13.65 -18.06
C ILE A 136 -33.88 -12.54 -17.46
N GLY A 137 -34.53 -11.49 -16.94
CA GLY A 137 -33.93 -10.25 -16.42
C GLY A 137 -33.12 -10.41 -15.13
N ASP A 138 -32.08 -11.24 -15.14
CA ASP A 138 -31.04 -11.18 -14.12
C ASP A 138 -30.19 -9.92 -14.36
N GLU A 139 -30.46 -8.87 -13.59
CA GLU A 139 -29.61 -7.68 -13.55
C GLU A 139 -28.14 -8.09 -13.37
N ARG A 140 -27.27 -7.61 -14.27
CA ARG A 140 -25.85 -7.91 -14.21
C ARG A 140 -25.28 -7.39 -12.88
N LYS A 141 -25.01 -8.29 -11.94
CA LYS A 141 -24.52 -7.92 -10.61
C LYS A 141 -23.09 -7.38 -10.68
N LEU A 142 -22.87 -6.22 -10.07
CA LEU A 142 -21.54 -5.65 -9.87
C LEU A 142 -20.92 -6.20 -8.57
N PRO A 143 -19.58 -6.15 -8.43
CA PRO A 143 -18.90 -6.50 -7.18
C PRO A 143 -19.43 -5.73 -5.97
N TYR A 144 -19.63 -4.42 -6.15
CA TYR A 144 -20.23 -3.55 -5.14
C TYR A 144 -21.47 -2.86 -5.69
N HIS A 145 -22.45 -2.68 -4.80
CA HIS A 145 -23.55 -1.77 -5.03
C HIS A 145 -23.05 -0.37 -4.71
N MET A 146 -22.91 0.46 -5.74
CA MET A 146 -22.55 1.86 -5.61
C MET A 146 -23.42 2.70 -6.55
N TRP A 147 -23.66 3.93 -6.13
CA TRP A 147 -24.37 4.90 -6.94
C TRP A 147 -23.46 5.34 -8.07
N MET A 148 -24.01 5.53 -9.26
CA MET A 148 -23.26 6.03 -10.42
C MET A 148 -24.08 7.15 -11.08
N PRO A 149 -23.44 8.20 -11.62
CA PRO A 149 -24.13 9.29 -12.30
C PRO A 149 -24.65 8.89 -13.70
N PHE A 150 -24.78 7.59 -13.98
CA PHE A 150 -25.23 7.02 -15.25
C PHE A 150 -25.95 5.70 -15.02
N ASN A 151 -26.76 5.27 -16.00
CA ASN A 151 -27.46 4.01 -15.92
C ASN A 151 -26.49 2.82 -16.00
N LYS A 152 -26.44 2.01 -14.93
CA LYS A 152 -25.59 0.83 -14.80
C LYS A 152 -25.91 -0.26 -15.83
N ALA A 153 -27.16 -0.33 -16.30
CA ALA A 153 -27.58 -1.32 -17.30
C ALA A 153 -26.97 -1.01 -18.68
N ASP A 154 -27.03 0.26 -19.10
CA ASP A 154 -26.55 0.71 -20.41
C ASP A 154 -25.01 0.75 -20.45
N HIS A 155 -24.36 1.05 -19.31
CA HIS A 155 -22.91 1.20 -19.20
C HIS A 155 -22.28 0.21 -18.22
N TYR A 156 -22.68 -1.06 -18.29
CA TYR A 156 -22.22 -2.11 -17.36
C TYR A 156 -20.68 -2.23 -17.30
N LEU A 157 -19.99 -2.23 -18.45
CA LEU A 157 -18.53 -2.37 -18.51
C LEU A 157 -17.82 -1.21 -17.79
N THR A 158 -18.32 0.01 -17.94
CA THR A 158 -17.78 1.19 -17.26
C THR A 158 -17.98 1.07 -15.75
N ALA A 159 -19.18 0.67 -15.30
CA ALA A 159 -19.45 0.44 -13.88
C ALA A 159 -18.59 -0.69 -13.30
N PHE A 160 -18.39 -1.77 -14.07
CA PHE A 160 -17.55 -2.89 -13.69
C PHE A 160 -16.07 -2.50 -13.58
N ALA A 161 -15.54 -1.74 -14.54
CA ALA A 161 -14.17 -1.23 -14.50
C ALA A 161 -13.93 -0.31 -13.30
N ALA A 162 -14.88 0.58 -12.99
CA ALA A 162 -14.81 1.44 -11.81
C ALA A 162 -14.81 0.64 -10.50
N ASN A 163 -15.67 -0.39 -10.40
CA ASN A 163 -15.70 -1.33 -9.27
C ASN A 163 -14.39 -2.09 -9.12
N LEU A 164 -13.83 -2.57 -10.24
CA LEU A 164 -12.57 -3.30 -10.25
C LEU A 164 -11.42 -2.39 -9.80
N TYR A 165 -11.36 -1.16 -10.28
CA TYR A 165 -10.39 -0.17 -9.84
C TYR A 165 -10.52 0.11 -8.34
N LEU A 166 -11.73 0.35 -7.84
CA LEU A 166 -11.99 0.56 -6.41
C LEU A 166 -11.54 -0.65 -5.58
N LEU A 167 -11.90 -1.85 -5.99
CA LEU A 167 -11.51 -3.10 -5.35
C LEU A 167 -9.99 -3.26 -5.30
N THR A 168 -9.31 -3.18 -6.45
CA THR A 168 -7.87 -3.40 -6.52
C THR A 168 -7.10 -2.37 -5.72
N THR A 169 -7.45 -1.09 -5.82
CA THR A 169 -6.84 -0.04 -5.00
C THR A 169 -7.10 -0.28 -3.52
N THR A 170 -8.32 -0.65 -3.15
CA THR A 170 -8.70 -0.95 -1.76
C THR A 170 -7.83 -2.06 -1.18
N ILE A 171 -7.72 -3.19 -1.90
CA ILE A 171 -6.90 -4.32 -1.48
C ILE A 171 -5.44 -3.88 -1.35
N VAL A 172 -4.88 -3.19 -2.34
CA VAL A 172 -3.48 -2.72 -2.30
C VAL A 172 -3.21 -1.84 -1.08
N TYR A 173 -4.02 -0.80 -0.84
CA TYR A 173 -3.81 0.07 0.31
C TYR A 173 -4.06 -0.63 1.64
N TYR A 174 -5.04 -1.54 1.70
CA TYR A 174 -5.39 -2.26 2.91
C TYR A 174 -4.23 -3.12 3.39
N PHE A 175 -3.51 -3.75 2.46
CA PHE A 175 -2.35 -4.60 2.74
C PHE A 175 -1.02 -3.84 2.81
N ALA A 176 -0.83 -2.78 2.03
CA ALA A 176 0.42 -2.02 1.99
C ALA A 176 0.66 -1.21 3.27
N ALA A 177 -0.38 -0.58 3.85
CA ALA A 177 -0.21 0.24 5.04
C ALA A 177 0.29 -0.54 6.27
N PRO A 178 -0.25 -1.73 6.62
CA PRO A 178 0.31 -2.58 7.68
C PRO A 178 1.76 -3.01 7.40
N VAL A 179 2.10 -3.34 6.16
CA VAL A 179 3.47 -3.72 5.78
C VAL A 179 4.43 -2.56 6.00
N LEU A 180 4.05 -1.34 5.61
CA LEU A 180 4.84 -0.14 5.87
C LEU A 180 5.12 0.03 7.36
N ILE A 181 4.09 -0.10 8.21
CA ILE A 181 4.25 -0.02 9.68
C ILE A 181 5.21 -1.11 10.19
N ILE A 182 5.06 -2.35 9.74
CA ILE A 182 5.95 -3.45 10.12
C ILE A 182 7.40 -3.17 9.69
N ILE A 183 7.61 -2.63 8.50
CA ILE A 183 8.95 -2.26 8.01
C ILE A 183 9.56 -1.15 8.88
N LEU A 184 8.77 -0.12 9.23
CA LEU A 184 9.21 0.96 10.12
C LEU A 184 9.62 0.39 11.50
N LEU A 185 8.82 -0.51 12.08
CA LEU A 185 9.15 -1.18 13.35
C LEU A 185 10.42 -2.04 13.25
N LEU A 186 10.59 -2.76 12.14
CA LEU A 186 11.81 -3.53 11.87
C LEU A 186 13.03 -2.61 11.74
N TYR A 187 12.87 -1.45 11.11
CA TYR A 187 13.92 -0.45 10.98
C TYR A 187 14.31 0.15 12.33
N THR A 188 13.35 0.53 13.17
CA THR A 188 13.62 0.98 14.55
C THR A 188 14.36 -0.09 15.35
N SER A 189 13.90 -1.35 15.26
CA SER A 189 14.56 -2.49 15.90
C SER A 189 15.99 -2.68 15.40
N PHE A 190 16.23 -2.45 14.12
CA PHE A 190 17.56 -2.48 13.52
C PHE A 190 18.45 -1.37 14.08
N ARG A 191 17.98 -0.11 14.13
CA ARG A 191 18.72 1.02 14.70
C ARG A 191 19.15 0.76 16.13
N LEU A 192 18.24 0.24 16.96
CA LEU A 192 18.55 -0.11 18.35
C LEU A 192 19.65 -1.17 18.46
N LYS A 193 19.67 -2.17 17.57
CA LYS A 193 20.74 -3.18 17.56
C LYS A 193 22.08 -2.63 17.08
N VAL A 194 22.07 -1.74 16.09
CA VAL A 194 23.30 -1.06 15.66
C VAL A 194 23.85 -0.20 16.79
N LEU A 195 23.00 0.58 17.47
CA LEU A 195 23.39 1.38 18.62
C LEU A 195 23.98 0.52 19.74
N GLY A 196 23.31 -0.58 20.09
CA GLY A 196 23.83 -1.52 21.09
C GLY A 196 25.16 -2.15 20.70
N TYR A 197 25.41 -2.38 19.41
CA TYR A 197 26.70 -2.85 18.91
C TYR A 197 27.78 -1.76 19.01
N ILE A 198 27.46 -0.50 18.66
CA ILE A 198 28.38 0.63 18.80
C ILE A 198 28.77 0.83 20.26
N LEU A 199 27.79 0.88 21.17
CA LEU A 199 28.03 1.04 22.61
C LEU A 199 28.93 -0.06 23.19
N LYS A 200 28.71 -1.32 22.78
CA LYS A 200 29.58 -2.45 23.19
C LYS A 200 31.01 -2.35 22.67
N ASN A 201 31.24 -1.59 21.61
CA ASN A 201 32.56 -1.43 20.97
C ASN A 201 33.04 0.02 21.01
N ILE A 202 32.59 0.82 21.99
CA ILE A 202 32.77 2.27 22.00
C ILE A 202 34.24 2.67 21.86
N LYS A 203 35.16 1.97 22.54
CA LYS A 203 36.61 2.19 22.46
C LYS A 203 37.16 2.08 21.03
N LYS A 204 36.62 1.15 20.23
CA LYS A 204 37.02 0.96 18.83
C LYS A 204 36.57 2.14 17.97
N TYR A 205 35.39 2.69 18.25
CA TYR A 205 34.87 3.84 17.52
C TYR A 205 35.52 5.15 17.95
N GLU A 206 35.84 5.33 19.24
CA GLU A 206 36.59 6.48 19.75
C GLU A 206 37.97 6.58 19.08
N ASN A 207 38.69 5.46 18.96
CA ASN A 207 40.00 5.44 18.30
C ASN A 207 39.89 5.83 16.82
N LYS A 208 38.86 5.33 16.11
CA LYS A 208 38.62 5.67 14.71
C LYS A 208 38.30 7.16 14.49
N VAL A 209 37.57 7.78 15.42
CA VAL A 209 37.29 9.23 15.37
C VAL A 209 38.57 10.04 15.61
N ARG A 210 39.41 9.62 16.54
CA ARG A 210 40.70 10.29 16.82
C ARG A 210 41.70 10.15 15.67
N GLU A 211 41.70 9.02 14.97
CA GLU A 211 42.53 8.81 13.78
C GLU A 211 42.11 9.76 12.64
N ASN A 212 40.81 9.84 12.35
CA ASN A 212 40.30 10.76 11.33
C ASN A 212 40.59 12.25 11.65
N GLN A 213 40.51 12.66 12.91
CA GLN A 213 40.84 14.04 13.32
C GLN A 213 42.32 14.39 13.18
N LYS A 214 43.22 13.39 13.21
CA LYS A 214 44.65 13.62 13.02
C LYS A 214 45.01 13.79 11.54
N ASP A 215 44.39 13.05 10.64
CA ASP A 215 44.62 13.24 9.20
C ASP A 215 44.14 14.62 8.73
N ASP A 216 42.98 15.08 9.23
CA ASP A 216 42.44 16.42 8.88
C ASP A 216 43.31 17.59 9.41
N THR A 217 44.17 17.37 10.40
CA THR A 217 45.08 18.41 10.95
C THR A 217 46.48 18.40 10.35
N VAL A 218 46.85 17.38 9.57
CA VAL A 218 48.15 17.29 8.88
C VAL A 218 48.07 17.85 7.46
N GLU A 219 46.86 17.98 6.89
CA GLU A 219 46.61 18.59 5.57
C GLU A 219 46.31 20.10 5.62
N ALA A 220 46.29 20.72 6.80
CA ALA A 220 46.12 22.17 7.00
C ALA A 220 47.46 22.88 7.28
#